data_AF-A0A950T2W7-F1
#
_entry.id   AF-A0A950T2W7-F1
#
_cell.length_a   1.000
_cell.length_b   1.000
_cell.length_c   1.000
_cell.angle_alpha   90.00
_cell.angle_beta   90.00
_cell.angle_gamma   90.00
#
_symmetry.space_group_name_H-M   'P 1'
#
loop_
_entity.id
_entity.type
_entity.pdbx_description
1 polymer ?
#
loop_
_entity_poly.entity_id
_entity_poly.type
_entity_poly.pdbx_seq_one_letter_code
_entity_poly.pdbx_strand_id
1 'polypeptide(L)'
;LAVSPSIVYFSRFAREDIYMACFTLLLVVAVARYLRGRQMRWLVIAAAAFSLSYATKEATFLTIAVFGSFFGALLIWELGSCWSIRSSIKEGVPFSGLLPRTGAPVALFIYFLVLGIAAKWFFGLLRNLSIYITDPKNMAAADAFVLVLKTNTVRLVPWIGILLCIFVLIIVLREMFGVEPASEKQGLAKCIDPEKQPLLDTLITMPWVHWFFALLCGWAIFLILFTVLFTNIAGGIGDGIWQGVYYWLQQQQVARGGQPWYYYLMLIPLYEQIGLVFGLVGIVRCLIQPTRFRLFLVYWFVGNLFIYSWAGEKMPWLMIHLTMPMLLLAAIGLEPAVVRLLAVAKARLTRSGRAVDMARGEGSAAPTFASRSKVGGLATGSAIFGVIIAVALLLPTLQNMYQVSYVHAADAPHEMMIYVQTTTDANIVMAKIEQLDRQYYGGRHQIPVGVMDNATWPFAWYLRDYSIVCFKFPDGCPSYAKNIPVIIAAGEELPTAQQSYGASYKYHQYHMRTQWDQGYMMPPCVPSRTDACTDPQPYVGVGPFLWLSYGDNPPPNAKFNLGLAAKNVWQWWWQRKAIGSTDGSYDMGLLIRNNLNVDP
;
A
#
# COMPACT_ATOMS: atom_id res chain seq x y z
N LEU A 1 -4.69 -1.86 -13.01
CA LEU A 1 -4.37 -2.86 -11.96
C LEU A 1 -3.58 -4.03 -12.55
N ALA A 2 -4.14 -4.82 -13.47
CA ALA A 2 -3.47 -6.02 -14.02
C ALA A 2 -2.11 -5.80 -14.72
N VAL A 3 -1.85 -4.59 -15.21
CA VAL A 3 -0.62 -4.22 -15.94
C VAL A 3 0.19 -3.14 -15.20
N SER A 4 -0.19 -2.80 -13.96
CA SER A 4 0.53 -1.80 -13.17
C SER A 4 1.88 -2.40 -12.74
N PRO A 5 3.02 -1.74 -13.04
CA PRO A 5 4.33 -2.28 -12.68
C PRO A 5 4.46 -2.55 -11.18
N SER A 6 3.98 -1.62 -10.35
CA SER A 6 4.06 -1.76 -8.90
C SER A 6 3.20 -2.90 -8.36
N ILE A 7 1.95 -3.02 -8.81
CA ILE A 7 1.04 -4.07 -8.35
C ILE A 7 1.54 -5.44 -8.79
N VAL A 8 1.93 -5.58 -10.07
CA VAL A 8 2.41 -6.86 -10.60
C VAL A 8 3.70 -7.28 -9.90
N TYR A 9 4.65 -6.37 -9.75
CA TYR A 9 5.92 -6.66 -9.09
C TYR A 9 5.72 -7.10 -7.64
N PHE A 10 4.99 -6.32 -6.83
CA PHE A 10 4.82 -6.66 -5.42
C PHE A 10 3.87 -7.83 -5.17
N SER A 11 3.00 -8.19 -6.11
CA SER A 11 2.16 -9.39 -6.02
C SER A 11 2.91 -10.71 -6.13
N ARG A 12 4.18 -10.68 -6.55
CA ARG A 12 5.02 -11.88 -6.74
C ARG A 12 5.80 -12.29 -5.49
N PHE A 13 5.81 -11.45 -4.46
CA PHE A 13 6.50 -11.78 -3.21
C PHE A 13 5.57 -12.53 -2.27
N ALA A 14 6.15 -13.42 -1.47
CA ALA A 14 5.50 -13.98 -0.30
C ALA A 14 5.42 -12.93 0.81
N ARG A 15 4.63 -11.87 0.58
CA ARG A 15 4.54 -10.68 1.42
C ARG A 15 3.09 -10.27 1.64
N GLU A 16 2.84 -9.66 2.79
CA GLU A 16 1.52 -9.33 3.28
C GLU A 16 0.84 -8.13 2.58
N ASP A 17 1.62 -7.25 1.94
CA ASP A 17 1.13 -6.03 1.29
C ASP A 17 0.02 -6.30 0.27
N ILE A 18 0.18 -7.31 -0.60
CA ILE A 18 -0.78 -7.60 -1.67
C ILE A 18 -2.13 -8.10 -1.13
N TYR A 19 -2.12 -8.87 -0.04
CA TYR A 19 -3.34 -9.33 0.61
C TYR A 19 -4.09 -8.15 1.24
N MET A 20 -3.37 -7.27 1.95
CA MET A 20 -3.97 -6.06 2.51
C MET A 20 -4.57 -5.15 1.42
N ALA A 21 -3.86 -4.99 0.29
CA ALA A 21 -4.37 -4.25 -0.86
C ALA A 21 -5.69 -4.86 -1.42
N CYS A 22 -5.75 -6.18 -1.56
CA CYS A 22 -6.95 -6.90 -1.97
C CYS A 22 -8.12 -6.66 -1.00
N PHE A 23 -7.90 -6.83 0.29
CA PHE A 23 -8.92 -6.62 1.32
C PHE A 23 -9.37 -5.16 1.41
N THR A 24 -8.46 -4.20 1.22
CA THR A 24 -8.80 -2.77 1.17
C THR A 24 -9.71 -2.47 -0.02
N LEU A 25 -9.42 -3.02 -1.21
CA LEU A 25 -10.28 -2.86 -2.38
C LEU A 25 -11.66 -3.51 -2.17
N LEU A 26 -11.69 -4.72 -1.60
CA LEU A 26 -12.92 -5.42 -1.27
C LEU A 26 -13.77 -4.61 -0.28
N LEU A 27 -13.15 -4.03 0.75
CA LEU A 27 -13.81 -3.14 1.71
C LEU A 27 -14.45 -1.95 1.00
N VAL A 28 -13.71 -1.27 0.12
CA VAL A 28 -14.22 -0.11 -0.64
C VAL A 28 -15.40 -0.50 -1.54
N VAL A 29 -15.29 -1.61 -2.27
CA VAL A 29 -16.36 -2.11 -3.14
C VAL A 29 -17.59 -2.49 -2.31
N ALA A 30 -17.41 -3.21 -1.21
CA ALA A 30 -18.47 -3.68 -0.35
C ALA A 30 -19.22 -2.52 0.32
N VAL A 31 -18.50 -1.54 0.87
CA VAL A 31 -19.11 -0.33 1.44
C VAL A 31 -19.86 0.47 0.37
N ALA A 32 -19.27 0.68 -0.81
CA ALA A 32 -19.94 1.39 -1.90
C ALA A 32 -21.21 0.67 -2.39
N ARG A 33 -21.21 -0.67 -2.43
CA ARG A 33 -22.38 -1.48 -2.77
C ARG A 33 -23.44 -1.45 -1.67
N TYR A 34 -23.03 -1.48 -0.40
CA TYR A 34 -23.94 -1.34 0.74
C TYR A 34 -24.66 0.00 0.74
N LEU A 35 -23.93 1.10 0.52
CA LEU A 35 -24.51 2.44 0.45
C LEU A 35 -25.53 2.63 -0.69
N ARG A 36 -25.42 1.85 -1.78
CA ARG A 36 -26.37 1.90 -2.91
C ARG A 36 -27.57 0.99 -2.74
N GLY A 37 -27.34 -0.23 -2.25
CA GLY A 37 -28.35 -1.29 -2.25
C GLY A 37 -28.95 -1.62 -0.89
N ARG A 38 -28.35 -1.16 0.21
CA ARG A 38 -28.70 -1.49 1.60
C ARG A 38 -28.91 -3.00 1.85
N GLN A 39 -28.14 -3.85 1.16
CA GLN A 39 -28.22 -5.30 1.32
C GLN A 39 -27.19 -5.79 2.33
N MET A 40 -27.66 -6.52 3.35
CA MET A 40 -26.84 -7.07 4.44
C MET A 40 -25.53 -7.72 3.99
N ARG A 41 -25.58 -8.52 2.91
CA ARG A 41 -24.40 -9.23 2.38
C ARG A 41 -23.19 -8.32 2.16
N TRP A 42 -23.41 -7.08 1.71
CA TRP A 42 -22.31 -6.16 1.44
C TRP A 42 -21.70 -5.60 2.72
N LEU A 43 -22.48 -5.42 3.79
CA LEU A 43 -21.94 -5.02 5.09
C LEU A 43 -21.15 -6.16 5.74
N VAL A 44 -21.63 -7.40 5.62
CA VAL A 44 -20.91 -8.59 6.08
C VAL A 44 -19.58 -8.76 5.34
N ILE A 45 -19.58 -8.60 4.02
CA ILE A 45 -18.34 -8.63 3.21
C ILE A 45 -17.41 -7.48 3.60
N ALA A 46 -17.93 -6.28 3.88
CA ALA A 46 -17.12 -5.16 4.34
C ALA A 46 -16.44 -5.46 5.69
N ALA A 47 -17.18 -6.02 6.66
CA ALA A 47 -16.62 -6.43 7.95
C ALA A 47 -15.58 -7.54 7.80
N ALA A 48 -15.83 -8.55 6.95
CA ALA A 48 -14.87 -9.60 6.65
C ALA A 48 -13.58 -9.02 6.04
N ALA A 49 -13.71 -8.15 5.04
CA ALA A 49 -12.58 -7.49 4.39
C ALA A 49 -11.78 -6.65 5.39
N PHE A 50 -12.45 -5.91 6.28
CA PHE A 50 -11.79 -5.15 7.33
C PHE A 50 -11.01 -6.04 8.30
N SER A 51 -11.63 -7.10 8.83
CA SER A 51 -10.98 -8.04 9.75
C SER A 51 -9.78 -8.73 9.11
N LEU A 52 -9.89 -9.12 7.84
CA LEU A 52 -8.79 -9.74 7.09
C LEU A 52 -7.64 -8.74 6.85
N SER A 53 -7.95 -7.49 6.48
CA SER A 53 -6.93 -6.43 6.38
C SER A 53 -6.21 -6.22 7.70
N TYR A 54 -6.98 -6.10 8.79
CA TYR A 54 -6.45 -5.92 10.14
C TYR A 54 -5.55 -7.07 10.58
N ALA A 55 -5.92 -8.32 10.27
CA ALA A 55 -5.11 -9.50 10.56
C ALA A 55 -3.83 -9.61 9.71
N THR A 56 -3.75 -8.86 8.60
CA THR A 56 -2.65 -8.98 7.64
C THR A 56 -1.49 -8.03 7.95
N LYS A 57 -1.76 -6.74 8.16
CA LYS A 57 -0.70 -5.71 8.27
C LYS A 57 -1.15 -4.49 9.08
N GLU A 58 -0.23 -3.95 9.87
CA GLU A 58 -0.39 -2.74 10.68
C GLU A 58 -0.65 -1.47 9.87
N ALA A 59 -0.32 -1.45 8.58
CA ALA A 59 -0.71 -0.37 7.67
C ALA A 59 -2.23 -0.18 7.56
N THR A 60 -3.03 -1.15 8.02
CA THR A 60 -4.49 -1.00 8.19
C THR A 60 -4.84 0.18 9.10
N PHE A 61 -4.00 0.53 10.10
CA PHE A 61 -4.22 1.72 10.94
C PHE A 61 -4.20 3.02 10.13
N LEU A 62 -3.34 3.11 9.11
CA LEU A 62 -3.30 4.26 8.21
C LEU A 62 -4.57 4.32 7.35
N THR A 63 -5.05 3.17 6.89
CA THR A 63 -6.31 3.07 6.14
C THR A 63 -7.51 3.49 7.01
N ILE A 64 -7.55 3.09 8.29
CA ILE A 64 -8.55 3.53 9.26
C ILE A 64 -8.49 5.05 9.44
N ALA A 65 -7.30 5.64 9.57
CA ALA A 65 -7.14 7.07 9.71
C ALA A 65 -7.64 7.84 8.48
N VAL A 66 -7.25 7.42 7.27
CA VAL A 66 -7.66 8.07 6.01
C VAL A 66 -9.16 7.88 5.74
N PHE A 67 -9.69 6.66 5.89
CA PHE A 67 -11.12 6.43 5.62
C PHE A 67 -11.99 7.04 6.72
N GLY A 68 -11.59 6.89 7.98
CA GLY A 68 -12.30 7.42 9.14
C GLY A 68 -12.38 8.94 9.14
N SER A 69 -11.30 9.64 8.82
CA SER A 69 -11.31 11.11 8.68
C SER A 69 -12.18 11.59 7.52
N PHE A 70 -12.23 10.84 6.41
CA PHE A 70 -13.17 11.14 5.33
C PHE A 70 -14.63 10.93 5.74
N PHE A 71 -14.97 9.81 6.38
CA PHE A 71 -16.33 9.56 6.87
C PHE A 71 -16.74 10.58 7.93
N GLY A 72 -15.84 10.95 8.83
CA GLY A 72 -16.05 12.04 9.79
C GLY A 72 -16.32 13.38 9.10
N ALA A 73 -15.50 13.74 8.11
CA ALA A 73 -15.70 14.93 7.30
C ALA A 73 -17.07 14.93 6.58
N LEU A 74 -17.51 13.79 6.05
CA LEU A 74 -18.84 13.66 5.44
C LEU A 74 -19.97 13.84 6.46
N LEU A 75 -19.85 13.28 7.66
CA LEU A 75 -20.84 13.47 8.73
C LEU A 75 -20.95 14.93 9.14
N ILE A 76 -19.82 15.61 9.33
CA ILE A 76 -19.80 17.04 9.66
C ILE A 76 -20.39 17.88 8.52
N TRP A 77 -20.09 17.52 7.26
CA TRP A 77 -20.68 18.17 6.10
C TRP A 77 -22.21 18.04 6.09
N GLU A 78 -22.74 16.84 6.35
CA GLU A 78 -24.19 16.60 6.42
C GLU A 78 -24.85 17.35 7.58
N LEU A 79 -24.21 17.42 8.74
CA LEU A 79 -24.72 18.19 9.90
C LEU A 79 -24.72 19.70 9.59
N GLY A 80 -23.63 20.23 9.05
CA GLY A 80 -23.52 21.65 8.69
C GLY A 80 -24.41 22.06 7.50
N SER A 81 -24.83 21.10 6.68
CA SER A 81 -25.77 21.35 5.57
C SER A 81 -27.19 21.65 6.04
N CYS A 82 -27.53 21.31 7.28
CA CYS A 82 -28.83 21.66 7.88
C CYS A 82 -28.91 23.13 8.31
N TRP A 83 -27.79 23.81 8.48
CA TRP A 83 -27.75 25.20 8.92
C TRP A 83 -27.63 26.12 7.70
N SER A 84 -28.61 27.00 7.51
CA SER A 84 -28.55 28.04 6.47
C SER A 84 -27.93 29.32 7.03
N ILE A 85 -26.79 29.72 6.48
CA ILE A 85 -26.09 30.96 6.88
C ILE A 85 -26.68 32.15 6.13
N ARG A 86 -26.84 32.02 4.80
CA ARG A 86 -27.21 33.16 3.94
C ARG A 86 -28.65 33.65 4.20
N SER A 87 -29.60 32.77 4.52
CA SER A 87 -30.98 33.18 4.82
C SER A 87 -31.14 33.90 6.17
N SER A 88 -30.12 33.84 7.03
CA SER A 88 -30.16 34.39 8.39
C SER A 88 -29.59 35.82 8.46
N ILE A 89 -29.04 36.34 7.34
CA ILE A 89 -28.41 37.67 7.26
C ILE A 89 -29.38 38.63 6.57
N LYS A 90 -29.64 39.79 7.19
CA LYS A 90 -30.50 40.85 6.65
C LYS A 90 -29.93 41.38 5.32
N GLU A 91 -30.81 41.68 4.36
CA GLU A 91 -30.44 42.31 3.09
C GLU A 91 -29.75 43.66 3.34
N GLY A 92 -28.59 43.90 2.71
CA GLY A 92 -27.82 45.15 2.83
C GLY A 92 -26.43 45.04 3.47
N VAL A 93 -26.02 43.87 3.97
CA VAL A 93 -24.66 43.68 4.51
C VAL A 93 -23.63 43.52 3.38
N PRO A 94 -22.56 44.34 3.33
CA PRO A 94 -21.47 44.17 2.38
C PRO A 94 -20.84 42.77 2.48
N PHE A 95 -20.42 42.18 1.36
CA PHE A 95 -19.80 40.84 1.27
C PHE A 95 -20.69 39.62 1.58
N SER A 96 -21.99 39.80 1.78
CA SER A 96 -22.96 38.67 1.91
C SER A 96 -22.94 37.69 0.72
N GLY A 97 -22.46 38.17 -0.46
CA GLY A 97 -22.21 37.37 -1.66
C GLY A 97 -21.10 36.31 -1.52
N LEU A 98 -20.08 36.56 -0.69
CA LEU A 98 -18.92 35.67 -0.50
C LEU A 98 -19.17 34.56 0.54
N LEU A 99 -20.20 34.70 1.38
CA LEU A 99 -20.51 33.70 2.41
C LEU A 99 -21.14 32.43 1.80
N PRO A 100 -20.79 31.25 2.33
CA PRO A 100 -21.35 29.99 1.87
C PRO A 100 -22.86 29.93 2.15
N ARG A 101 -23.60 29.21 1.30
CA ARG A 101 -25.06 29.06 1.44
C ARG A 101 -25.43 28.30 2.72
N THR A 102 -24.69 27.23 3.01
CA THR A 102 -24.87 26.40 4.22
C THR A 102 -23.69 26.56 5.17
N GLY A 103 -23.87 26.13 6.42
CA GLY A 103 -22.81 26.04 7.42
C GLY A 103 -21.78 24.94 7.15
N ALA A 104 -22.01 24.06 6.17
CA ALA A 104 -21.16 22.90 5.90
C ALA A 104 -19.68 23.25 5.65
N PRO A 105 -19.31 24.27 4.84
CA PRO A 105 -17.90 24.61 4.64
C PRO A 105 -17.21 25.12 5.91
N VAL A 106 -17.94 25.88 6.74
CA VAL A 106 -17.42 26.41 8.02
C VAL A 106 -17.25 25.26 9.01
N ALA A 107 -18.24 24.38 9.14
CA ALA A 107 -18.17 23.21 10.00
C ALA A 107 -17.03 22.28 9.60
N LEU A 108 -16.83 22.07 8.28
CA LEU A 108 -15.73 21.27 7.75
C LEU A 108 -14.36 21.90 8.03
N PHE A 109 -14.24 23.22 7.89
CA PHE A 109 -13.01 23.94 8.24
C PHE A 109 -12.68 23.80 9.74
N ILE A 110 -13.68 24.01 10.61
CA ILE A 110 -13.52 23.81 12.07
C ILE A 110 -13.13 22.36 12.37
N TYR A 111 -13.77 21.39 11.72
CA TYR A 111 -13.45 19.97 11.89
C TYR A 111 -11.99 19.68 11.57
N PHE A 112 -11.47 20.11 10.41
CA PHE A 112 -10.06 19.87 10.07
C PHE A 112 -9.09 20.69 10.92
N LEU A 113 -9.48 21.87 11.38
CA LEU A 113 -8.67 22.66 12.32
C LEU A 113 -8.53 21.94 13.67
N VAL A 114 -9.65 21.49 14.25
CA VAL A 114 -9.68 20.73 15.50
C VAL A 114 -8.96 19.40 15.33
N LEU A 115 -9.25 18.66 14.26
CA LEU A 115 -8.61 17.39 13.95
C LEU A 115 -7.10 17.56 13.74
N GLY A 116 -6.65 18.64 13.08
CA GLY A 116 -5.24 18.93 12.88
C GLY A 116 -4.50 19.21 14.19
N ILE A 117 -5.10 19.99 15.10
CA ILE A 117 -4.55 20.25 16.44
C ILE A 117 -4.51 18.95 17.25
N ALA A 118 -5.61 18.20 17.27
CA ALA A 118 -5.71 16.92 17.98
C ALA A 118 -4.70 15.91 17.43
N ALA A 119 -4.56 15.81 16.11
CA ALA A 119 -3.59 14.95 15.45
C ALA A 119 -2.16 15.35 15.81
N LYS A 120 -1.81 16.64 15.77
CA LYS A 120 -0.47 17.11 16.16
C LYS A 120 -0.14 16.73 17.61
N TRP A 121 -1.09 16.94 18.53
CA TRP A 121 -0.93 16.55 19.93
C TRP A 121 -0.80 15.03 20.09
N PHE A 122 -1.70 14.27 19.45
CA PHE A 122 -1.72 12.81 19.50
C PHE A 122 -0.45 12.19 18.93
N PHE A 123 0.01 12.63 17.76
CA PHE A 123 1.26 12.14 17.16
C PHE A 123 2.49 12.55 17.97
N GLY A 124 2.46 13.73 18.63
CA GLY A 124 3.48 14.11 19.60
C GLY A 124 3.54 13.16 20.80
N LEU A 125 2.38 12.80 21.35
CA LEU A 125 2.25 11.80 22.41
C LEU A 125 2.75 10.43 21.94
N LEU A 126 2.35 9.98 20.75
CA LEU A 126 2.81 8.71 20.17
C LEU A 126 4.32 8.68 19.97
N ARG A 127 4.92 9.78 19.51
CA ARG A 127 6.38 9.88 19.37
C ARG A 127 7.07 9.75 20.72
N ASN A 128 6.62 10.49 21.73
CA ASN A 128 7.22 10.44 23.06
C ASN A 128 7.07 9.05 23.70
N LEU A 129 5.89 8.44 23.53
CA LEU A 129 5.63 7.08 23.99
C LEU A 129 6.52 6.08 23.26
N SER A 130 6.65 6.19 21.94
CA SER A 130 7.53 5.35 21.12
C SER A 130 8.98 5.42 21.60
N ILE A 131 9.52 6.62 21.82
CA ILE A 131 10.87 6.81 22.39
C ILE A 131 10.98 6.13 23.76
N TYR A 132 9.99 6.34 24.63
CA TYR A 132 9.98 5.76 25.97
C TYR A 132 9.99 4.22 25.96
N ILE A 133 9.13 3.58 25.17
CA ILE A 133 9.01 2.12 25.13
C ILE A 133 10.18 1.42 24.42
N THR A 134 10.89 2.14 23.54
CA THR A 134 12.08 1.61 22.86
C THR A 134 13.38 1.78 23.64
N ASP A 135 13.39 2.59 24.71
CA ASP A 135 14.54 2.72 25.60
C ASP A 135 14.76 1.40 26.36
N PRO A 136 15.95 0.76 26.27
CA PRO A 136 16.26 -0.48 26.99
C PRO A 136 15.98 -0.42 28.49
N LYS A 137 16.04 0.77 29.11
CA LYS A 137 15.75 0.96 30.55
C LYS A 137 14.27 0.76 30.90
N ASN A 138 13.36 1.05 29.97
CA ASN A 138 11.91 1.04 30.21
C ASN A 138 11.20 -0.14 29.56
N MET A 139 11.88 -0.89 28.68
CA MET A 139 11.30 -1.98 27.89
C MET A 139 10.55 -3.01 28.77
N ALA A 140 11.16 -3.44 29.89
CA ALA A 140 10.53 -4.40 30.79
C ALA A 140 9.25 -3.86 31.46
N ALA A 141 9.22 -2.57 31.80
CA ALA A 141 8.03 -1.93 32.37
C ALA A 141 6.91 -1.77 31.33
N ALA A 142 7.28 -1.42 30.09
CA ALA A 142 6.34 -1.33 28.97
C ALA A 142 5.71 -2.70 28.65
N ASP A 143 6.53 -3.76 28.57
CA ASP A 143 6.07 -5.12 28.33
C ASP A 143 5.09 -5.60 29.43
N ALA A 144 5.42 -5.32 30.70
CA ALA A 144 4.54 -5.64 31.83
C ALA A 144 3.21 -4.88 31.76
N PHE A 145 3.22 -3.60 31.40
CA PHE A 145 2.00 -2.80 31.23
C PHE A 145 1.11 -3.35 30.11
N VAL A 146 1.71 -3.69 28.96
CA VAL A 146 0.99 -4.29 27.84
C VAL A 146 0.40 -5.64 28.22
N LEU A 147 1.12 -6.45 29.00
CA LEU A 147 0.60 -7.73 29.51
C LEU A 147 -0.65 -7.54 30.40
N VAL A 148 -0.67 -6.49 31.24
CA VAL A 148 -1.86 -6.14 32.04
C VAL A 148 -3.03 -5.73 31.14
N LEU A 149 -2.79 -4.91 30.11
CA LEU A 149 -3.83 -4.54 29.14
C LEU A 149 -4.42 -5.75 28.43
N LYS A 150 -3.57 -6.67 27.96
CA LYS A 150 -3.97 -7.93 27.35
C LYS A 150 -4.86 -8.74 28.30
N THR A 151 -4.39 -8.95 29.53
CA THR A 151 -5.10 -9.74 30.54
C THR A 151 -6.47 -9.15 30.89
N ASN A 152 -6.55 -7.84 31.11
CA ASN A 152 -7.81 -7.15 31.41
C ASN A 152 -8.78 -7.22 30.22
N THR A 153 -8.28 -7.11 29.00
CA THR A 153 -9.11 -7.22 27.79
C THR A 153 -9.70 -8.60 27.63
N VAL A 154 -8.90 -9.66 27.81
CA VAL A 154 -9.36 -11.05 27.76
C VAL A 154 -10.45 -11.31 28.80
N ARG A 155 -10.34 -10.71 29.99
CA ARG A 155 -11.36 -10.81 31.04
C ARG A 155 -12.65 -10.07 30.68
N LEU A 156 -12.57 -8.96 29.97
CA LEU A 156 -13.69 -8.06 29.71
C LEU A 156 -14.49 -8.43 28.43
N VAL A 157 -13.83 -8.99 27.41
CA VAL A 157 -14.47 -9.37 26.14
C VAL A 157 -15.67 -10.31 26.32
N PRO A 158 -15.63 -11.37 27.16
CA PRO A 158 -16.80 -12.21 27.40
C PRO A 158 -18.00 -11.46 27.98
N TRP A 159 -17.77 -10.50 28.88
CA TRP A 159 -18.84 -9.68 29.46
C TRP A 159 -19.51 -8.78 28.42
N ILE A 160 -18.72 -8.18 27.52
CA ILE A 160 -19.26 -7.44 26.38
C ILE A 160 -20.12 -8.38 25.51
N GLY A 161 -19.64 -9.60 25.25
CA GLY A 161 -20.38 -10.61 24.50
C GLY A 161 -21.72 -10.97 25.15
N ILE A 162 -21.75 -11.16 26.47
CA ILE A 162 -22.97 -11.44 27.23
C ILE A 162 -23.94 -10.26 27.15
N LEU A 163 -23.46 -9.03 27.37
CA LEU A 163 -24.30 -7.83 27.25
C LEU A 163 -24.90 -7.68 25.86
N LEU A 164 -24.11 -7.96 24.81
CA LEU A 164 -24.56 -7.98 23.43
C LEU A 164 -25.64 -9.05 23.20
N CYS A 165 -25.44 -10.27 23.72
CA CYS A 165 -26.44 -11.34 23.66
C CYS A 165 -27.74 -10.98 24.36
N ILE A 166 -27.68 -10.37 25.55
CA ILE A 166 -28.85 -9.89 26.29
C ILE A 166 -29.58 -8.82 25.47
N PHE A 167 -28.84 -7.87 24.91
CA PHE A 167 -29.41 -6.82 24.07
C PHE A 167 -30.13 -7.40 22.83
N VAL A 168 -29.51 -8.34 22.13
CA VAL A 168 -30.12 -9.04 20.98
C VAL A 168 -31.35 -9.84 21.41
N LEU A 169 -31.28 -10.54 22.55
CA LEU A 169 -32.40 -11.30 23.09
C LEU A 169 -33.60 -10.39 23.41
N ILE A 170 -33.37 -9.22 23.99
CA ILE A 170 -34.43 -8.23 24.25
C ILE A 170 -35.10 -7.79 22.95
N ILE A 171 -34.32 -7.55 21.88
CA ILE A 171 -34.87 -7.15 20.58
C ILE A 171 -35.68 -8.30 19.96
N VAL A 172 -35.14 -9.51 19.94
CA VAL A 172 -35.83 -10.68 19.37
C VAL A 172 -37.11 -11.00 20.14
N LEU A 173 -37.08 -10.96 21.47
CA LEU A 173 -38.29 -11.14 22.29
C LEU A 173 -39.32 -10.05 21.98
N ARG A 174 -38.91 -8.79 21.85
CA ARG A 174 -39.80 -7.68 21.47
C ARG A 174 -40.46 -7.92 20.11
N GLU A 175 -39.70 -8.38 19.12
CA GLU A 175 -40.22 -8.73 17.78
C GLU A 175 -41.16 -9.95 17.83
N MET A 176 -40.81 -10.99 18.61
CA MET A 176 -41.66 -12.18 18.81
C MET A 176 -43.00 -11.87 19.50
N PHE A 177 -43.01 -10.93 20.45
CA PHE A 177 -44.23 -10.48 21.13
C PHE A 177 -45.06 -9.48 20.29
N GLY A 178 -44.77 -9.34 18.99
CA GLY A 178 -45.58 -8.55 18.07
C GLY A 178 -45.47 -7.03 18.27
N VAL A 179 -44.48 -6.56 19.03
CA VAL A 179 -44.15 -5.13 19.11
C VAL A 179 -43.30 -4.81 17.90
N GLU A 180 -43.95 -4.69 16.74
CA GLU A 180 -43.26 -4.28 15.53
C GLU A 180 -42.57 -2.92 15.75
N PRO A 181 -41.34 -2.74 15.22
CA PRO A 181 -40.75 -1.41 15.18
C PRO A 181 -41.73 -0.51 14.42
N ALA A 182 -42.11 0.62 15.03
CA ALA A 182 -43.04 1.54 14.39
C ALA A 182 -42.55 1.88 12.97
N SER A 183 -43.45 1.80 11.99
CA SER A 183 -43.15 2.10 10.59
C SER A 183 -42.72 3.57 10.39
N GLU A 184 -43.07 4.45 11.33
CA GLU A 184 -42.62 5.83 11.39
C GLU A 184 -41.20 5.96 11.96
N LYS A 185 -40.40 6.84 11.35
CA LYS A 185 -39.09 7.26 11.86
C LYS A 185 -39.25 7.82 13.28
N GLN A 186 -38.80 7.08 14.30
CA GLN A 186 -38.83 7.50 15.71
C GLN A 186 -37.48 8.07 16.17
N GLY A 187 -37.52 8.92 17.20
CA GLY A 187 -36.32 9.50 17.84
C GLY A 187 -35.48 10.35 16.90
N LEU A 188 -34.15 10.15 16.94
CA LEU A 188 -33.19 10.89 16.12
C LEU A 188 -33.46 10.77 14.61
N ALA A 189 -34.06 9.65 14.16
CA ALA A 189 -34.37 9.43 12.75
C ALA A 189 -35.35 10.45 12.16
N LYS A 190 -36.23 11.04 13.00
CA LYS A 190 -37.20 12.05 12.58
C LYS A 190 -36.54 13.39 12.21
N CYS A 191 -35.41 13.69 12.82
CA CYS A 191 -34.68 14.94 12.61
C CYS A 191 -33.77 14.90 11.37
N ILE A 192 -33.69 13.75 10.68
CA ILE A 192 -32.76 13.52 9.57
C ILE A 192 -33.49 13.65 8.24
N ASP A 193 -33.01 14.55 7.40
CA ASP A 193 -33.44 14.69 6.01
C ASP A 193 -32.68 13.67 5.14
N PRO A 194 -33.32 12.60 4.63
CA PRO A 194 -32.63 11.56 3.86
C PRO A 194 -32.05 12.05 2.53
N GLU A 195 -32.54 13.16 1.96
CA GLU A 195 -31.97 13.72 0.73
C GLU A 195 -30.67 14.49 1.01
N LYS A 196 -30.64 15.26 2.12
CA LYS A 196 -29.45 16.05 2.50
C LYS A 196 -28.44 15.26 3.32
N GLN A 197 -28.90 14.31 4.12
CA GLN A 197 -28.10 13.53 5.06
C GLN A 197 -28.15 11.99 4.84
N PRO A 198 -27.90 11.46 3.62
CA PRO A 198 -27.97 10.03 3.36
C PRO A 198 -27.02 9.16 4.18
N LEU A 199 -25.86 9.66 4.61
CA LEU A 199 -24.92 8.88 5.42
C LEU A 199 -25.49 8.73 6.84
N LEU A 200 -25.94 9.83 7.43
CA LEU A 200 -26.57 9.83 8.74
C LEU A 200 -27.87 9.01 8.77
N ASP A 201 -28.71 9.14 7.73
CA ASP A 201 -29.89 8.29 7.54
C ASP A 201 -29.47 6.82 7.49
N THR A 202 -28.42 6.47 6.72
CA THR A 202 -27.93 5.08 6.66
C THR A 202 -27.46 4.54 8.01
N LEU A 203 -26.76 5.34 8.81
CA LEU A 203 -26.27 4.89 10.11
C LEU A 203 -27.40 4.71 11.12
N ILE A 204 -28.40 5.61 11.11
CA ILE A 204 -29.47 5.64 12.11
C ILE A 204 -30.61 4.69 11.75
N THR A 205 -30.93 4.51 10.46
CA THR A 205 -32.00 3.61 10.01
C THR A 205 -31.49 2.21 9.66
N MET A 206 -30.22 1.89 9.95
CA MET A 206 -29.67 0.57 9.66
C MET A 206 -30.38 -0.50 10.52
N PRO A 207 -30.93 -1.57 9.91
CA PRO A 207 -31.49 -2.68 10.65
C PRO A 207 -30.45 -3.29 11.58
N TRP A 208 -30.85 -3.64 12.81
CA TRP A 208 -29.91 -4.15 13.80
C TRP A 208 -29.23 -5.46 13.33
N VAL A 209 -30.00 -6.28 12.61
CA VAL A 209 -29.56 -7.53 11.99
C VAL A 209 -28.32 -7.32 11.11
N HIS A 210 -28.22 -6.19 10.40
CA HIS A 210 -27.09 -5.93 9.50
C HIS A 210 -25.79 -5.75 10.26
N TRP A 211 -25.75 -4.89 11.28
CA TRP A 211 -24.52 -4.70 12.06
C TRP A 211 -24.22 -5.89 12.95
N PHE A 212 -25.23 -6.61 13.44
CA PHE A 212 -25.02 -7.82 14.23
C PHE A 212 -24.27 -8.89 13.42
N PHE A 213 -24.76 -9.24 12.23
CA PHE A 213 -24.08 -10.24 11.39
C PHE A 213 -22.74 -9.76 10.84
N ALA A 214 -22.58 -8.46 10.60
CA ALA A 214 -21.29 -7.89 10.23
C ALA A 214 -20.28 -8.01 11.37
N LEU A 215 -20.67 -7.63 12.60
CA LEU A 215 -19.85 -7.77 13.80
C LEU A 215 -19.52 -9.23 14.09
N LEU A 216 -20.51 -10.13 14.01
CA LEU A 216 -20.33 -11.57 14.22
C LEU A 216 -19.33 -12.15 13.21
N CYS A 217 -19.46 -11.82 11.93
CA CYS A 217 -18.53 -12.27 10.90
C CYS A 217 -17.12 -11.74 11.12
N GLY A 218 -16.99 -10.42 11.38
CA GLY A 218 -15.71 -9.79 11.65
C GLY A 218 -15.01 -10.38 12.88
N TRP A 219 -15.75 -10.62 13.97
CA TRP A 219 -15.24 -11.25 15.18
C TRP A 219 -14.93 -12.73 14.99
N ALA A 220 -15.73 -13.48 14.22
CA ALA A 220 -15.45 -14.89 13.94
C ALA A 220 -14.11 -15.02 13.19
N ILE A 221 -13.88 -14.20 12.16
CA ILE A 221 -12.60 -14.17 11.44
C ILE A 221 -11.46 -13.80 12.39
N PHE A 222 -11.64 -12.75 13.20
CA PHE A 222 -10.65 -12.33 14.18
C PHE A 222 -10.29 -13.48 15.14
N LEU A 223 -11.28 -14.14 15.75
CA LEU A 223 -11.04 -15.23 16.69
C LEU A 223 -10.34 -16.40 16.00
N ILE A 224 -10.83 -16.86 14.86
CA ILE A 224 -10.24 -18.00 14.13
C ILE A 224 -8.76 -17.74 13.85
N LEU A 225 -8.41 -16.55 13.35
CA LEU A 225 -7.04 -16.24 12.96
C LEU A 225 -6.13 -15.96 14.16
N PHE A 226 -6.52 -15.05 15.05
CA PHE A 226 -5.64 -14.61 16.15
C PHE A 226 -5.51 -15.63 17.27
N THR A 227 -6.48 -16.52 17.46
CA THR A 227 -6.37 -17.63 18.42
C THR A 227 -5.66 -18.85 17.84
N VAL A 228 -5.12 -18.73 16.62
CA VAL A 228 -4.46 -19.81 15.87
C VAL A 228 -5.38 -21.03 15.82
N LEU A 229 -6.55 -20.88 15.19
CA LEU A 229 -7.59 -21.91 15.13
C LEU A 229 -8.03 -22.43 16.51
N PHE A 230 -8.26 -21.53 17.47
CA PHE A 230 -8.72 -21.82 18.83
C PHE A 230 -7.73 -22.58 19.72
N THR A 231 -6.47 -22.73 19.30
CA THR A 231 -5.41 -23.36 20.11
C THR A 231 -4.88 -22.45 21.21
N ASN A 232 -4.99 -21.12 21.06
CA ASN A 232 -4.56 -20.13 22.04
C ASN A 232 -5.61 -19.00 22.18
N ILE A 233 -6.74 -19.30 22.83
CA ILE A 233 -7.86 -18.34 22.92
C ILE A 233 -7.48 -17.10 23.74
N ALA A 234 -6.97 -17.30 24.96
CA ALA A 234 -6.65 -16.19 25.86
C ALA A 234 -5.51 -15.31 25.32
N GLY A 235 -4.40 -15.92 24.87
CA GLY A 235 -3.30 -15.18 24.27
C GLY A 235 -3.71 -14.51 22.96
N GLY A 236 -4.44 -15.22 22.09
CA GLY A 236 -4.84 -14.70 20.78
C GLY A 236 -5.72 -13.45 20.83
N ILE A 237 -6.69 -13.39 21.74
CA ILE A 237 -7.54 -12.19 21.88
C ILE A 237 -6.71 -10.99 22.37
N GLY A 238 -5.86 -11.20 23.39
CA GLY A 238 -5.02 -10.14 23.94
C GLY A 238 -3.99 -9.64 22.91
N ASP A 239 -3.28 -10.56 22.27
CA ASP A 239 -2.25 -10.26 21.28
C ASP A 239 -2.86 -9.61 20.02
N GLY A 240 -3.98 -10.12 19.52
CA GLY A 240 -4.62 -9.58 18.32
C GLY A 240 -5.10 -8.13 18.46
N ILE A 241 -5.46 -7.70 19.67
CA ILE A 241 -5.88 -6.31 19.93
C ILE A 241 -4.67 -5.41 20.21
N TRP A 242 -3.73 -5.87 21.06
CA TRP A 242 -2.69 -4.99 21.60
C TRP A 242 -1.30 -5.19 21.02
N GLN A 243 -0.91 -6.41 20.66
CA GLN A 243 0.45 -6.70 20.22
C GLN A 243 0.78 -5.99 18.91
N GLY A 244 -0.16 -5.94 17.96
CA GLY A 244 0.03 -5.22 16.69
C GLY A 244 0.24 -3.72 16.89
N VAL A 245 -0.53 -3.09 17.79
CA VAL A 245 -0.37 -1.66 18.12
C VAL A 245 0.96 -1.43 18.84
N TYR A 246 1.30 -2.25 19.82
CA TYR A 246 2.55 -2.14 20.56
C TYR A 246 3.77 -2.28 19.63
N TYR A 247 3.76 -3.29 18.77
CA TYR A 247 4.79 -3.49 17.76
C TYR A 247 4.89 -2.28 16.82
N TRP A 248 3.76 -1.81 16.28
CA TRP A 248 3.74 -0.65 15.39
C TRP A 248 4.30 0.63 16.04
N LEU A 249 4.05 0.84 17.33
CA LEU A 249 4.60 1.96 18.10
C LEU A 249 6.12 1.84 18.29
N GLN A 250 6.64 0.64 18.53
CA GLN A 250 8.09 0.41 18.65
C GLN A 250 8.82 0.68 17.32
N GLN A 251 8.17 0.41 16.18
CA GLN A 251 8.79 0.60 14.86
C GLN A 251 8.93 2.07 14.43
N GLN A 252 8.22 3.03 15.06
CA GLN A 252 8.28 4.44 14.65
C GLN A 252 9.69 5.05 14.75
N GLN A 253 10.52 4.63 15.71
CA GLN A 253 11.90 5.13 15.84
C GLN A 253 12.88 4.51 14.83
N VAL A 254 12.55 3.37 14.24
CA VAL A 254 13.48 2.64 13.36
C VAL A 254 13.55 3.26 11.96
N ALA A 255 12.51 4.03 11.56
CA ALA A 255 12.42 4.84 10.33
C ALA A 255 13.15 4.19 9.13
N ARG A 256 12.80 2.91 8.86
CA ARG A 256 13.59 2.04 8.01
C ARG A 256 13.84 2.70 6.65
N GLY A 257 15.10 2.69 6.23
CA GLY A 257 15.55 3.17 4.92
C GLY A 257 15.63 4.67 4.72
N GLY A 258 15.27 5.51 5.70
CA GLY A 258 15.63 6.94 5.71
C GLY A 258 15.18 7.73 4.47
N GLN A 259 14.10 7.31 3.81
CA GLN A 259 13.71 7.91 2.52
C GLN A 259 13.09 9.30 2.70
N PRO A 260 13.36 10.24 1.76
CA PRO A 260 12.85 11.60 1.83
C PRO A 260 11.33 11.66 1.67
N TRP A 261 10.70 12.76 2.10
CA TRP A 261 9.25 12.94 2.01
C TRP A 261 8.72 12.90 0.56
N TYR A 262 9.53 13.28 -0.44
CA TYR A 262 9.16 13.25 -1.85
C TYR A 262 9.41 11.89 -2.52
N TYR A 263 9.77 10.85 -1.76
CA TYR A 263 10.11 9.53 -2.29
C TYR A 263 9.07 8.96 -3.26
N TYR A 264 7.79 8.91 -2.86
CA TYR A 264 6.72 8.41 -3.74
C TYR A 264 6.37 9.35 -4.89
N LEU A 265 6.61 10.65 -4.74
CA LEU A 265 6.44 11.63 -5.83
C LEU A 265 7.46 11.42 -6.95
N MET A 266 8.59 10.77 -6.66
CA MET A 266 9.57 10.35 -7.64
C MET A 266 9.28 8.95 -8.18
N LEU A 267 8.92 8.01 -7.31
CA LEU A 267 8.69 6.61 -7.68
C LEU A 267 7.45 6.45 -8.59
N ILE A 268 6.34 7.12 -8.28
CA ILE A 268 5.09 6.99 -9.05
C ILE A 268 5.27 7.38 -10.53
N PRO A 269 5.84 8.56 -10.88
CA PRO A 269 6.08 8.91 -12.29
C PRO A 269 7.02 7.96 -13.04
N LEU A 270 8.02 7.39 -12.35
CA LEU A 270 8.96 6.45 -12.96
C LEU A 270 8.26 5.14 -13.38
N TYR A 271 7.26 4.67 -12.64
CA TYR A 271 6.65 3.37 -12.91
C TYR A 271 5.20 3.43 -13.44
N GLU A 272 4.39 4.40 -13.05
CA GLU A 272 2.94 4.39 -13.28
C GLU A 272 2.46 5.48 -14.25
N GLN A 273 3.00 5.53 -15.48
CA GLN A 273 2.75 6.63 -16.44
C GLN A 273 1.26 6.84 -16.75
N ILE A 274 0.55 5.76 -17.13
CA ILE A 274 -0.88 5.83 -17.44
C ILE A 274 -1.71 6.20 -16.21
N GLY A 275 -1.33 5.67 -15.05
CA GLY A 275 -1.98 5.93 -13.78
C GLY A 275 -1.81 7.38 -13.33
N LEU A 276 -0.62 7.95 -13.52
CA LEU A 276 -0.32 9.34 -13.22
C LEU A 276 -1.13 10.30 -14.09
N VAL A 277 -1.02 10.17 -15.42
CA VAL A 277 -1.66 11.12 -16.35
C VAL A 277 -3.18 11.05 -16.26
N PHE A 278 -3.78 9.86 -16.38
CA PHE A 278 -5.23 9.72 -16.29
C PHE A 278 -5.74 9.84 -14.86
N GLY A 279 -4.92 9.54 -13.84
CA GLY A 279 -5.25 9.77 -12.44
C GLY A 279 -5.44 11.25 -12.15
N LEU A 280 -4.55 12.11 -12.64
CA LEU A 280 -4.70 13.57 -12.55
C LEU A 280 -5.96 14.06 -13.29
N VAL A 281 -6.22 13.57 -14.50
CA VAL A 281 -7.47 13.87 -15.24
C VAL A 281 -8.69 13.39 -14.44
N GLY A 282 -8.60 12.22 -13.82
CA GLY A 282 -9.60 11.64 -12.94
C GLY A 282 -9.89 12.52 -11.72
N ILE A 283 -8.85 13.03 -11.06
CA ILE A 283 -8.98 13.97 -9.93
C ILE A 283 -9.74 15.22 -10.36
N VAL A 284 -9.31 15.86 -11.45
CA VAL A 284 -9.96 17.07 -11.98
C VAL A 284 -11.44 16.79 -12.28
N ARG A 285 -11.74 15.67 -12.95
CA ARG A 285 -13.12 15.26 -13.26
C ARG A 285 -13.95 14.98 -11.99
N CYS A 286 -13.36 14.34 -10.99
CA CYS A 286 -14.00 14.06 -9.71
C CYS A 286 -14.33 15.35 -8.93
N LEU A 287 -13.49 16.39 -9.05
CA LEU A 287 -13.72 17.70 -8.43
C LEU A 287 -14.76 18.54 -9.20
N ILE A 288 -14.79 18.47 -10.54
CA ILE A 288 -15.79 19.19 -11.37
C ILE A 288 -17.17 18.54 -11.26
N GLN A 289 -17.24 17.22 -11.16
CA GLN A 289 -18.49 16.46 -11.04
C GLN A 289 -18.49 15.62 -9.77
N PRO A 290 -18.59 16.27 -8.60
CA PRO A 290 -18.44 15.62 -7.31
C PRO A 290 -19.60 14.67 -7.04
N THR A 291 -19.25 13.44 -6.71
CA THR A 291 -20.11 12.53 -5.97
C THR A 291 -19.36 12.12 -4.72
N ARG A 292 -20.07 11.67 -3.67
CA ARG A 292 -19.42 11.24 -2.42
C ARG A 292 -18.33 10.19 -2.67
N PHE A 293 -18.60 9.25 -3.57
CA PHE A 293 -17.64 8.22 -3.96
C PHE A 293 -16.45 8.78 -4.76
N ARG A 294 -16.69 9.73 -5.67
CA ARG A 294 -15.61 10.40 -6.43
C ARG A 294 -14.71 11.22 -5.51
N LEU A 295 -15.29 11.97 -4.58
CA LEU A 295 -14.55 12.72 -3.57
C LEU A 295 -13.79 11.77 -2.63
N PHE A 296 -14.38 10.63 -2.26
CA PHE A 296 -13.70 9.59 -1.49
C PHE A 296 -12.45 9.08 -2.21
N LEU A 297 -12.53 8.77 -3.51
CA LEU A 297 -11.36 8.28 -4.25
C LEU A 297 -10.23 9.33 -4.31
N VAL A 298 -10.58 10.61 -4.50
CA VAL A 298 -9.59 11.70 -4.45
C VAL A 298 -8.98 11.80 -3.05
N TYR A 299 -9.80 11.76 -2.00
CA TYR A 299 -9.34 11.81 -0.62
C TYR A 299 -8.48 10.60 -0.26
N TRP A 300 -8.85 9.40 -0.73
CA TRP A 300 -8.08 8.18 -0.52
C TRP A 300 -6.70 8.29 -1.17
N PHE A 301 -6.61 8.73 -2.43
CA PHE A 301 -5.31 8.92 -3.09
C PHE A 301 -4.47 10.01 -2.41
N VAL A 302 -5.02 11.20 -2.21
CA VAL A 302 -4.28 12.35 -1.63
C VAL A 302 -3.93 12.10 -0.17
N GLY A 303 -4.85 11.51 0.60
CA GLY A 303 -4.64 11.12 2.00
C GLY A 303 -3.57 10.06 2.14
N ASN A 304 -3.56 9.03 1.27
CA ASN A 304 -2.48 8.04 1.25
C ASN A 304 -1.16 8.68 0.83
N LEU A 305 -1.15 9.51 -0.22
CA LEU A 305 0.05 10.21 -0.65
C LEU A 305 0.65 11.06 0.48
N PHE A 306 -0.18 11.77 1.23
CA PHE A 306 0.26 12.56 2.38
C PHE A 306 0.77 11.66 3.52
N ILE A 307 -0.02 10.70 3.99
CA ILE A 307 0.30 9.93 5.20
C ILE A 307 1.51 9.02 5.00
N TYR A 308 1.65 8.38 3.84
CA TYR A 308 2.81 7.53 3.56
C TYR A 308 4.08 8.36 3.28
N SER A 309 3.94 9.57 2.69
CA SER A 309 5.08 10.48 2.53
C SER A 309 5.53 11.11 3.83
N TRP A 310 4.63 11.21 4.81
CA TRP A 310 4.92 11.72 6.15
C TRP A 310 5.40 10.64 7.13
N ALA A 311 4.93 9.39 6.98
CA ALA A 311 5.32 8.28 7.84
C ALA A 311 6.83 8.04 7.86
N GLY A 312 7.34 7.57 9.01
CA GLY A 312 8.76 7.28 9.19
C GLY A 312 9.25 6.20 8.23
N GLU A 313 8.54 5.07 8.15
CA GLU A 313 8.83 4.01 7.19
C GLU A 313 8.32 4.36 5.79
N LYS A 314 9.24 4.38 4.83
CA LYS A 314 8.97 4.65 3.42
C LYS A 314 9.69 3.63 2.58
N MET A 315 8.93 2.81 1.87
CA MET A 315 9.45 1.64 1.17
C MET A 315 8.73 1.45 -0.15
N PRO A 316 9.41 0.90 -1.18
CA PRO A 316 8.80 0.66 -2.48
C PRO A 316 7.47 -0.11 -2.44
N TRP A 317 7.37 -1.14 -1.58
CA TRP A 317 6.20 -2.02 -1.51
C TRP A 317 4.94 -1.30 -1.01
N LEU A 318 5.08 -0.27 -0.17
CA LEU A 318 3.95 0.53 0.30
C LEU A 318 3.30 1.35 -0.82
N MET A 319 3.99 1.53 -1.95
CA MET A 319 3.47 2.26 -3.11
C MET A 319 2.16 1.67 -3.64
N ILE A 320 1.90 0.37 -3.46
CA ILE A 320 0.64 -0.25 -3.90
C ILE A 320 -0.61 0.38 -3.26
N HIS A 321 -0.49 0.88 -2.03
CA HIS A 321 -1.59 1.55 -1.32
C HIS A 321 -1.87 2.95 -1.90
N LEU A 322 -0.87 3.57 -2.53
CA LEU A 322 -1.01 4.85 -3.22
C LEU A 322 -1.50 4.65 -4.66
N THR A 323 -0.93 3.67 -5.38
CA THR A 323 -1.22 3.45 -6.80
C THR A 323 -2.60 2.87 -7.02
N MET A 324 -3.15 2.10 -6.08
CA MET A 324 -4.50 1.55 -6.19
C MET A 324 -5.59 2.62 -6.39
N PRO A 325 -5.80 3.60 -5.47
CA PRO A 325 -6.78 4.65 -5.69
C PRO A 325 -6.46 5.54 -6.90
N MET A 326 -5.17 5.78 -7.18
CA MET A 326 -4.75 6.51 -8.38
C MET A 326 -5.21 5.82 -9.67
N LEU A 327 -5.07 4.50 -9.76
CA LEU A 327 -5.49 3.73 -10.93
C LEU A 327 -7.02 3.67 -11.07
N LEU A 328 -7.78 3.71 -9.96
CA LEU A 328 -9.23 3.87 -10.00
C LEU A 328 -9.64 5.27 -10.49
N LEU A 329 -8.92 6.31 -10.07
CA LEU A 329 -9.10 7.67 -10.60
C LEU A 329 -8.74 7.72 -12.09
N ALA A 330 -7.68 7.03 -12.52
CA ALA A 330 -7.32 6.90 -13.93
C ALA A 330 -8.43 6.27 -14.77
N ALA A 331 -9.11 5.26 -14.25
CA ALA A 331 -10.27 4.68 -14.91
C ALA A 331 -11.41 5.70 -15.08
N ILE A 332 -11.69 6.55 -14.06
CA ILE A 332 -12.69 7.62 -14.14
C ILE A 332 -12.28 8.70 -15.15
N GLY A 333 -10.99 9.02 -15.23
CA GLY A 333 -10.46 9.98 -16.20
C GLY A 333 -10.58 9.49 -17.65
N LEU A 334 -10.34 8.19 -17.87
CA LEU A 334 -10.35 7.57 -19.21
C LEU A 334 -11.74 7.14 -19.69
N GLU A 335 -12.66 6.84 -18.78
CA GLU A 335 -14.03 6.37 -19.05
C GLU A 335 -14.74 7.12 -20.21
N PRO A 336 -14.79 8.47 -20.24
CA PRO A 336 -15.57 9.20 -21.26
C PRO A 336 -15.03 8.99 -22.66
N ALA A 337 -13.71 8.95 -22.80
CA ALA A 337 -13.05 8.77 -24.09
C ALA A 337 -13.39 7.37 -24.64
N VAL A 338 -13.26 6.34 -23.80
CA VAL A 338 -13.54 4.95 -24.16
C VAL A 338 -15.01 4.74 -24.49
N VAL A 339 -15.93 5.16 -23.61
CA VAL A 339 -17.38 4.99 -23.83
C VAL A 339 -17.83 5.67 -25.11
N ARG A 340 -17.30 6.87 -25.40
CA ARG A 340 -17.65 7.60 -26.61
C ARG A 340 -17.15 6.92 -27.88
N LEU A 341 -15.92 6.40 -27.90
CA LEU A 341 -15.41 5.64 -29.04
C LEU A 341 -16.18 4.34 -29.25
N LEU A 342 -16.53 3.63 -28.18
CA LEU A 342 -17.37 2.43 -28.26
C LEU A 342 -18.76 2.75 -28.83
N ALA A 343 -19.36 3.88 -28.44
CA ALA A 343 -20.63 4.32 -28.98
C ALA A 343 -20.53 4.64 -30.49
N VAL A 344 -19.47 5.33 -30.92
CA VAL A 344 -19.21 5.62 -32.34
C VAL A 344 -18.96 4.32 -33.13
N ALA A 345 -18.19 3.39 -32.59
CA ALA A 345 -17.93 2.09 -33.20
C ALA A 345 -19.21 1.27 -33.36
N LYS A 346 -20.04 1.17 -32.32
CA LYS A 346 -21.35 0.50 -32.37
C LYS A 346 -22.30 1.15 -33.38
N ALA A 347 -22.32 2.48 -33.46
CA ALA A 347 -23.13 3.21 -34.44
C ALA A 347 -22.67 2.96 -35.89
N ARG A 348 -21.36 2.78 -36.12
CA ARG A 348 -20.82 2.40 -37.44
C ARG A 348 -21.14 0.95 -37.79
N LEU A 349 -20.95 0.01 -36.86
CA LEU A 349 -21.25 -1.41 -37.07
C LEU A 349 -22.72 -1.65 -37.38
N THR A 350 -23.63 -1.02 -36.64
CA THR A 350 -25.09 -1.12 -36.88
C THR A 350 -25.53 -0.51 -38.22
N ARG A 351 -24.88 0.57 -38.68
CA ARG A 351 -25.11 1.12 -40.02
C ARG A 351 -24.60 0.19 -41.12
N SER A 352 -23.43 -0.43 -40.92
CA SER A 352 -22.88 -1.40 -41.87
C SER A 352 -23.74 -2.65 -41.98
N GLY A 353 -24.22 -3.20 -40.85
CA GLY A 353 -25.14 -4.35 -40.84
C GLY A 353 -26.45 -4.04 -41.57
N ARG A 354 -27.09 -2.91 -41.27
CA ARG A 354 -28.29 -2.47 -41.98
C ARG A 354 -28.08 -2.23 -43.48
N ALA A 355 -26.92 -1.73 -43.88
CA ALA A 355 -26.60 -1.55 -45.30
C ALA A 355 -26.45 -2.91 -46.02
N VAL A 356 -25.92 -3.93 -45.34
CA VAL A 356 -25.84 -5.30 -45.85
C VAL A 356 -27.22 -5.96 -45.91
N ASP A 357 -28.07 -5.77 -44.89
CA ASP A 357 -29.44 -6.31 -44.87
C ASP A 357 -30.33 -5.67 -45.94
N MET A 358 -30.19 -4.36 -46.19
CA MET A 358 -30.85 -3.68 -47.31
C MET A 358 -30.32 -4.17 -48.66
N ALA A 359 -29.02 -4.47 -48.78
CA ALA A 359 -28.44 -5.02 -50.01
C ALA A 359 -28.86 -6.48 -50.28
N ARG A 360 -29.27 -7.23 -49.25
CA ARG A 360 -29.78 -8.61 -49.34
C ARG A 360 -31.29 -8.70 -49.61
N GLY A 361 -32.01 -7.57 -49.63
CA GLY A 361 -33.44 -7.54 -49.97
C GLY A 361 -34.39 -8.04 -48.88
N GLU A 362 -33.93 -8.26 -47.65
CA GLU A 362 -34.73 -8.82 -46.54
C GLU A 362 -35.40 -7.78 -45.62
N GLY A 363 -35.37 -6.48 -45.95
CA GLY A 363 -35.82 -5.41 -45.05
C GLY A 363 -37.26 -4.91 -45.29
N SER A 364 -38.23 -5.37 -44.50
CA SER A 364 -39.54 -4.71 -44.36
C SER A 364 -39.39 -3.29 -43.80
N ALA A 365 -39.98 -2.31 -44.47
CA ALA A 365 -39.92 -0.89 -44.13
C ALA A 365 -40.64 -0.59 -42.79
N ALA A 366 -39.88 -0.46 -41.70
CA ALA A 366 -40.35 0.19 -40.48
C ALA A 366 -39.88 1.66 -40.45
N PRO A 367 -40.77 2.62 -40.08
CA PRO A 367 -40.44 4.04 -40.11
C PRO A 367 -39.41 4.38 -39.02
N THR A 368 -38.28 4.96 -39.42
CA THR A 368 -37.18 5.27 -38.50
C THR A 368 -37.26 6.73 -38.05
N PHE A 369 -37.61 6.92 -36.76
CA PHE A 369 -37.10 8.06 -35.99
C PHE A 369 -35.59 7.86 -35.78
N ALA A 370 -34.80 8.11 -36.82
CA ALA A 370 -33.37 8.23 -36.68
C ALA A 370 -33.09 9.56 -35.97
N SER A 371 -33.05 9.51 -34.64
CA SER A 371 -32.42 10.57 -33.85
C SER A 371 -31.01 10.74 -34.38
N ARG A 372 -30.80 11.79 -35.20
CA ARG A 372 -29.49 12.35 -35.49
C ARG A 372 -28.95 12.84 -34.15
N SER A 373 -28.36 11.96 -33.34
CA SER A 373 -27.46 12.44 -32.31
C SER A 373 -26.33 13.13 -33.07
N LYS A 374 -26.35 14.47 -33.07
CA LYS A 374 -25.23 15.29 -33.55
C LYS A 374 -24.08 15.00 -32.59
N VAL A 375 -23.37 13.91 -32.81
CA VAL A 375 -22.13 13.62 -32.09
C VAL A 375 -21.14 14.68 -32.55
N GLY A 376 -20.98 15.75 -31.77
CA GLY A 376 -20.11 16.86 -32.12
C GLY A 376 -18.69 16.37 -32.43
N GLY A 377 -18.21 16.67 -33.64
CA GLY A 377 -16.92 16.18 -34.16
C GLY A 377 -15.74 16.51 -33.23
N LEU A 378 -15.76 17.69 -32.60
CA LEU A 378 -14.74 18.12 -31.63
C LEU A 378 -14.61 17.16 -30.45
N ALA A 379 -15.73 16.70 -29.91
CA ALA A 379 -15.74 15.88 -28.72
C ALA A 379 -15.54 14.38 -29.03
N THR A 380 -15.73 13.97 -30.29
CA THR A 380 -15.19 12.69 -30.79
C THR A 380 -13.68 12.79 -31.01
N GLY A 381 -13.18 13.91 -31.53
CA GLY A 381 -11.75 14.16 -31.71
C GLY A 381 -10.98 14.11 -30.39
N SER A 382 -11.49 14.76 -29.33
CA SER A 382 -10.87 14.69 -28.00
C SER A 382 -10.90 13.28 -27.39
N ALA A 383 -11.95 12.49 -27.66
CA ALA A 383 -12.03 11.09 -27.25
C ALA A 383 -11.00 10.22 -27.99
N ILE A 384 -10.82 10.41 -29.29
CA ILE A 384 -9.78 9.73 -30.09
C ILE A 384 -8.40 10.07 -29.51
N PHE A 385 -8.12 11.36 -29.33
CA PHE A 385 -6.85 11.83 -28.78
C PHE A 385 -6.57 11.26 -27.39
N GLY A 386 -7.57 11.26 -26.51
CA GLY A 386 -7.46 10.69 -25.17
C GLY A 386 -7.11 9.19 -25.20
N VAL A 387 -7.74 8.40 -26.07
CA VAL A 387 -7.42 6.97 -26.21
C VAL A 387 -6.05 6.75 -26.86
N ILE A 388 -5.65 7.56 -27.84
CA ILE A 388 -4.30 7.50 -28.42
C ILE A 388 -3.24 7.75 -27.35
N ILE A 389 -3.42 8.78 -26.51
CA ILE A 389 -2.51 9.01 -25.37
C ILE A 389 -2.51 7.83 -24.41
N ALA A 390 -3.68 7.26 -24.09
CA ALA A 390 -3.77 6.10 -23.21
C ALA A 390 -2.99 4.90 -23.75
N VAL A 391 -3.11 4.61 -25.04
CA VAL A 391 -2.34 3.55 -25.71
C VAL A 391 -0.85 3.88 -25.74
N ALA A 392 -0.48 5.13 -26.04
CA ALA A 392 0.91 5.57 -26.06
C ALA A 392 1.58 5.46 -24.68
N LEU A 393 0.85 5.78 -23.60
CA LEU A 393 1.33 5.65 -22.22
C LEU A 393 1.28 4.20 -21.70
N LEU A 394 0.42 3.36 -22.27
CA LEU A 394 0.38 1.94 -21.93
C LEU A 394 1.68 1.23 -22.35
N LEU A 395 2.32 1.65 -23.46
CA LEU A 395 3.59 1.09 -23.93
C LEU A 395 4.72 1.17 -22.88
N PRO A 396 5.12 2.35 -22.35
CA PRO A 396 6.13 2.43 -21.31
C PRO A 396 5.65 1.78 -20.00
N THR A 397 4.35 1.79 -19.68
CA THR A 397 3.84 1.08 -18.50
C THR A 397 4.02 -0.44 -18.63
N LEU A 398 3.69 -1.03 -19.77
CA LEU A 398 3.91 -2.46 -20.03
C LEU A 398 5.40 -2.81 -20.07
N GLN A 399 6.22 -1.97 -20.70
CA GLN A 399 7.68 -2.11 -20.69
C GLN A 399 8.20 -2.11 -19.26
N ASN A 400 7.80 -1.12 -18.44
CA ASN A 400 8.24 -1.02 -17.05
C ASN A 400 7.81 -2.22 -16.23
N MET A 401 6.56 -2.67 -16.40
CA MET A 401 6.04 -3.86 -15.74
C MET A 401 6.87 -5.10 -16.13
N TYR A 402 7.15 -5.26 -17.42
CA TYR A 402 7.91 -6.39 -17.93
C TYR A 402 9.34 -6.41 -17.39
N GLN A 403 10.04 -5.27 -17.47
CA GLN A 403 11.43 -5.13 -17.04
C GLN A 403 11.60 -5.43 -15.55
N VAL A 404 10.89 -4.70 -14.68
CA VAL A 404 11.07 -4.84 -13.22
C VAL A 404 10.56 -6.17 -12.69
N SER A 405 9.58 -6.78 -13.38
CA SER A 405 9.03 -8.05 -12.93
C SER A 405 9.85 -9.22 -13.48
N TYR A 406 10.20 -9.23 -14.76
CA TYR A 406 10.69 -10.45 -15.42
C TYR A 406 12.16 -10.40 -15.85
N VAL A 407 12.73 -9.21 -16.07
CA VAL A 407 14.11 -9.08 -16.55
C VAL A 407 15.05 -8.74 -15.38
N HIS A 408 14.73 -7.68 -14.63
CA HIS A 408 15.55 -7.11 -13.56
C HIS A 408 14.92 -7.34 -12.17
N ALA A 409 14.28 -8.49 -11.95
CA ALA A 409 13.47 -8.76 -10.75
C ALA A 409 14.20 -8.69 -9.40
N ALA A 410 15.53 -8.72 -9.43
CA ALA A 410 16.42 -8.73 -8.28
C ALA A 410 17.68 -7.87 -8.51
N ASP A 411 17.58 -6.87 -9.39
CA ASP A 411 18.69 -6.02 -9.84
C ASP A 411 18.45 -4.56 -9.43
N ALA A 412 18.78 -4.25 -8.17
CA ALA A 412 18.47 -2.96 -7.58
C ALA A 412 19.19 -1.75 -8.18
N PRO A 413 20.44 -1.83 -8.68
CA PRO A 413 21.09 -0.71 -9.37
C PRO A 413 20.30 -0.18 -10.56
N HIS A 414 19.48 -1.02 -11.19
CA HIS A 414 18.66 -0.67 -12.35
C HIS A 414 17.16 -0.54 -12.04
N GLU A 415 16.70 -0.97 -10.86
CA GLU A 415 15.30 -0.91 -10.49
C GLU A 415 15.11 -0.37 -9.06
N MET A 416 14.71 0.89 -8.96
CA MET A 416 14.41 1.55 -7.68
C MET A 416 13.30 0.88 -6.84
N MET A 417 12.46 0.01 -7.43
CA MET A 417 11.47 -0.77 -6.65
C MET A 417 12.12 -1.89 -5.80
N ILE A 418 13.41 -2.15 -6.01
CA ILE A 418 14.20 -3.16 -5.32
C ILE A 418 15.02 -2.46 -4.25
N TYR A 419 14.88 -2.93 -3.02
CA TYR A 419 15.44 -2.28 -1.84
C TYR A 419 16.28 -3.25 -0.99
N VAL A 420 15.79 -4.47 -0.75
CA VAL A 420 16.46 -5.48 0.10
C VAL A 420 16.39 -6.90 -0.47
N GLN A 421 15.82 -7.06 -1.66
CA GLN A 421 15.69 -8.35 -2.31
C GLN A 421 17.07 -8.95 -2.59
N THR A 422 17.20 -10.25 -2.36
CA THR A 422 18.41 -11.00 -2.68
C THR A 422 18.60 -11.08 -4.19
N THR A 423 19.84 -10.88 -4.65
CA THR A 423 20.21 -10.98 -6.07
C THR A 423 20.05 -12.41 -6.61
N THR A 424 20.21 -12.57 -7.92
CA THR A 424 20.27 -13.89 -8.57
C THR A 424 21.51 -14.70 -8.24
N ASP A 425 22.57 -14.09 -7.68
CA ASP A 425 23.81 -14.79 -7.34
C ASP A 425 23.58 -15.86 -6.26
N ALA A 426 22.58 -15.69 -5.41
CA ALA A 426 22.21 -16.72 -4.43
C ALA A 426 21.80 -18.03 -5.11
N ASN A 427 21.17 -17.96 -6.29
CA ASN A 427 20.83 -19.15 -7.06
C ASN A 427 22.09 -19.82 -7.65
N ILE A 428 23.10 -19.03 -8.01
CA ILE A 428 24.39 -19.54 -8.48
C ILE A 428 25.08 -20.28 -7.33
N VAL A 429 25.16 -19.66 -6.15
CA VAL A 429 25.70 -20.29 -4.93
C VAL A 429 24.98 -21.60 -4.61
N MET A 430 23.65 -21.60 -4.65
CA MET A 430 22.87 -22.82 -4.39
C MET A 430 23.08 -23.91 -5.45
N ALA A 431 23.22 -23.54 -6.73
CA ALA A 431 23.52 -24.50 -7.79
C ALA A 431 24.89 -25.17 -7.61
N LYS A 432 25.89 -24.44 -7.09
CA LYS A 432 27.21 -24.99 -6.74
C LYS A 432 27.13 -25.98 -5.57
N ILE A 433 26.35 -25.65 -4.55
CA ILE A 433 26.11 -26.53 -3.40
C ILE A 433 25.38 -27.80 -3.85
N GLU A 434 24.37 -27.67 -4.70
CA GLU A 434 23.62 -28.81 -5.25
C GLU A 434 24.52 -29.69 -6.13
N GLN A 435 25.42 -29.10 -6.93
CA GLN A 435 26.40 -29.85 -7.71
C GLN A 435 27.30 -30.71 -6.82
N LEU A 436 27.81 -30.13 -5.72
CA LEU A 436 28.59 -30.87 -4.73
C LEU A 436 27.78 -31.97 -4.04
N ASP A 437 26.55 -31.68 -3.65
CA ASP A 437 25.67 -32.66 -3.01
C ASP A 437 25.35 -33.84 -3.94
N ARG A 438 25.11 -33.57 -5.23
CA ARG A 438 24.93 -34.63 -6.25
C ARG A 438 26.17 -35.48 -6.41
N GLN A 439 27.35 -34.88 -6.44
CA GLN A 439 28.62 -35.58 -6.65
C GLN A 439 29.03 -36.46 -5.46
N TYR A 440 28.88 -35.96 -4.23
CA TYR A 440 29.43 -36.61 -3.04
C TYR A 440 28.39 -37.26 -2.14
N TYR A 441 27.12 -36.85 -2.23
CA TYR A 441 26.03 -37.30 -1.36
C TYR A 441 24.83 -37.88 -2.12
N GLY A 442 24.89 -37.90 -3.45
CA GLY A 442 23.86 -38.47 -4.33
C GLY A 442 22.60 -37.62 -4.47
N GLY A 443 22.68 -36.30 -4.20
CA GLY A 443 21.55 -35.38 -4.36
C GLY A 443 20.51 -35.49 -3.26
N ARG A 444 20.92 -35.96 -2.06
CA ARG A 444 20.04 -36.18 -0.90
C ARG A 444 19.98 -34.98 0.05
N HIS A 445 20.62 -33.86 -0.31
CA HIS A 445 20.77 -32.65 0.51
C HIS A 445 21.41 -32.93 1.88
N GLN A 446 22.46 -33.77 1.87
CA GLN A 446 23.19 -34.21 3.06
C GLN A 446 24.59 -33.63 3.15
N ILE A 447 25.01 -32.83 2.17
CA ILE A 447 26.26 -32.08 2.27
C ILE A 447 26.21 -31.12 3.49
N PRO A 448 27.22 -31.16 4.37
CA PRO A 448 27.28 -30.21 5.47
C PRO A 448 27.57 -28.79 4.98
N VAL A 449 26.79 -27.80 5.42
CA VAL A 449 26.97 -26.38 5.05
C VAL A 449 27.10 -25.53 6.31
N GLY A 450 28.16 -24.73 6.40
CA GLY A 450 28.37 -23.74 7.45
C GLY A 450 27.93 -22.37 6.97
N VAL A 451 27.09 -21.68 7.73
CA VAL A 451 26.59 -20.34 7.40
C VAL A 451 26.96 -19.41 8.54
N MET A 452 27.77 -18.39 8.26
CA MET A 452 28.15 -17.37 9.24
C MET A 452 26.95 -16.46 9.56
N ASP A 453 27.01 -15.69 10.64
CA ASP A 453 25.84 -15.01 11.21
C ASP A 453 25.21 -14.03 10.21
N ASN A 454 26.03 -13.21 9.53
CA ASN A 454 25.58 -12.24 8.54
C ASN A 454 25.01 -12.87 7.26
N ALA A 455 25.37 -14.12 6.97
CA ALA A 455 24.85 -14.86 5.82
C ALA A 455 23.54 -15.61 6.13
N THR A 456 23.14 -15.71 7.40
CA THR A 456 22.00 -16.52 7.83
C THR A 456 20.72 -16.20 7.06
N TRP A 457 20.38 -14.92 6.91
CA TRP A 457 19.27 -14.51 6.05
C TRP A 457 19.80 -13.87 4.77
N PRO A 458 19.61 -14.49 3.59
CA PRO A 458 18.46 -15.35 3.24
C PRO A 458 18.74 -16.86 3.23
N PHE A 459 19.97 -17.32 3.47
CA PHE A 459 20.34 -18.72 3.21
C PHE A 459 19.61 -19.75 4.08
N ALA A 460 19.06 -19.35 5.24
CA ALA A 460 18.16 -20.19 6.02
C ALA A 460 16.94 -20.66 5.22
N TRP A 461 16.42 -19.84 4.30
CA TRP A 461 15.32 -20.24 3.42
C TRP A 461 15.77 -21.15 2.27
N TYR A 462 16.92 -20.87 1.67
CA TYR A 462 17.45 -21.63 0.54
C TYR A 462 17.96 -23.02 0.97
N LEU A 463 18.53 -23.12 2.16
CA LEU A 463 19.07 -24.35 2.74
C LEU A 463 18.04 -25.11 3.59
N ARG A 464 16.76 -24.70 3.61
CA ARG A 464 15.71 -25.31 4.47
C ARG A 464 15.53 -26.82 4.26
N ASP A 465 15.86 -27.31 3.06
CA ASP A 465 15.71 -28.71 2.66
C ASP A 465 17.01 -29.51 2.88
N TYR A 466 18.09 -28.89 3.39
CA TYR A 466 19.36 -29.54 3.72
C TYR A 466 19.38 -29.99 5.18
N SER A 467 19.76 -31.24 5.43
CA SER A 467 19.67 -31.84 6.77
C SER A 467 20.83 -31.49 7.70
N ILE A 468 21.96 -31.02 7.15
CA ILE A 468 23.19 -30.74 7.91
C ILE A 468 23.64 -29.31 7.64
N VAL A 469 22.98 -28.35 8.30
CA VAL A 469 23.33 -26.92 8.21
C VAL A 469 23.72 -26.42 9.59
N CYS A 470 24.88 -25.77 9.68
CA CYS A 470 25.27 -25.03 10.87
C CYS A 470 25.13 -23.52 10.65
N PHE A 471 24.14 -22.92 11.29
CA PHE A 471 24.02 -21.47 11.37
C PHE A 471 24.92 -20.91 12.47
N LYS A 472 25.38 -19.66 12.29
CA LYS A 472 26.36 -19.00 13.18
C LYS A 472 27.69 -19.75 13.25
N PHE A 473 28.13 -20.26 12.12
CA PHE A 473 29.40 -20.95 12.00
C PHE A 473 30.58 -20.00 12.30
N PRO A 474 31.62 -20.43 13.06
CA PRO A 474 31.84 -21.77 13.62
C PRO A 474 31.29 -21.98 15.05
N ASP A 475 30.98 -20.92 15.78
CA ASP A 475 30.71 -20.96 17.22
C ASP A 475 29.39 -21.67 17.57
N GLY A 476 28.43 -21.70 16.64
CA GLY A 476 27.13 -22.37 16.79
C GLY A 476 27.13 -23.88 16.50
N CYS A 477 28.28 -24.50 16.19
CA CYS A 477 28.31 -25.82 15.56
C CYS A 477 28.79 -26.98 16.45
N PRO A 478 28.25 -28.21 16.26
CA PRO A 478 28.79 -29.41 16.92
C PRO A 478 30.17 -29.83 16.38
N SER A 479 30.83 -30.77 17.07
CA SER A 479 32.23 -31.19 16.84
C SER A 479 32.60 -31.59 15.41
N TYR A 480 31.64 -32.01 14.56
CA TYR A 480 31.85 -32.32 13.14
C TYR A 480 32.15 -31.08 12.27
N ALA A 481 31.93 -29.88 12.80
CA ALA A 481 32.06 -28.62 12.06
C ALA A 481 33.49 -28.17 11.78
N LYS A 482 34.51 -28.86 12.30
CA LYS A 482 35.92 -28.52 12.01
C LYS A 482 36.31 -28.77 10.54
N ASN A 483 35.49 -29.46 9.76
CA ASN A 483 35.82 -29.97 8.42
C ASN A 483 34.66 -29.84 7.41
N ILE A 484 33.82 -28.81 7.53
CA ILE A 484 32.67 -28.60 6.65
C ILE A 484 33.11 -28.38 5.19
N PRO A 485 32.49 -29.01 4.17
CA PRO A 485 32.89 -28.83 2.78
C PRO A 485 32.57 -27.45 2.20
N VAL A 486 31.51 -26.81 2.67
CA VAL A 486 31.03 -25.51 2.18
C VAL A 486 30.81 -24.53 3.34
N ILE A 487 31.37 -23.33 3.22
CA ILE A 487 31.10 -22.22 4.14
C ILE A 487 30.55 -21.03 3.34
N ILE A 488 29.51 -20.39 3.88
CA ILE A 488 28.93 -19.16 3.33
C ILE A 488 29.14 -18.04 4.36
N ALA A 489 29.76 -16.95 3.91
CA ALA A 489 30.02 -15.74 4.71
C ALA A 489 29.37 -14.53 4.04
N ALA A 490 29.12 -13.44 4.78
CA ALA A 490 28.59 -12.20 4.20
C ALA A 490 28.97 -10.94 4.96
N GLY A 491 28.92 -9.81 4.23
CA GLY A 491 29.20 -8.49 4.77
C GLY A 491 30.57 -8.40 5.43
N GLU A 492 30.60 -7.87 6.64
CA GLU A 492 31.83 -7.61 7.41
C GLU A 492 32.59 -8.90 7.80
N GLU A 493 31.96 -10.08 7.69
CA GLU A 493 32.61 -11.36 8.00
C GLU A 493 33.46 -11.90 6.84
N LEU A 494 33.37 -11.33 5.62
CA LEU A 494 34.11 -11.82 4.44
C LEU A 494 35.63 -11.82 4.63
N PRO A 495 36.27 -10.72 5.11
CA PRO A 495 37.71 -10.71 5.32
C PRO A 495 38.15 -11.76 6.35
N THR A 496 37.40 -11.89 7.44
CA THR A 496 37.65 -12.86 8.51
C THR A 496 37.52 -14.29 8.00
N ALA A 497 36.50 -14.58 7.19
CA ALA A 497 36.30 -15.89 6.56
C ALA A 497 37.46 -16.25 5.64
N GLN A 498 37.90 -15.31 4.79
CA GLN A 498 39.02 -15.53 3.88
C GLN A 498 40.34 -15.71 4.65
N GLN A 499 40.58 -14.93 5.71
CA GLN A 499 41.77 -15.08 6.54
C GLN A 499 41.80 -16.42 7.28
N SER A 500 40.66 -16.86 7.82
CA SER A 500 40.57 -18.07 8.64
C SER A 500 40.58 -19.36 7.82
N TYR A 501 39.99 -19.34 6.61
CA TYR A 501 39.75 -20.54 5.81
C TYR A 501 40.43 -20.54 4.45
N GLY A 502 40.92 -19.41 3.94
CA GLY A 502 41.45 -19.29 2.57
C GLY A 502 42.62 -20.22 2.22
N ALA A 503 43.37 -20.72 3.21
CA ALA A 503 44.43 -21.71 2.97
C ALA A 503 43.88 -23.11 2.60
N SER A 504 42.69 -23.47 3.09
CA SER A 504 42.08 -24.80 2.91
C SER A 504 40.86 -24.79 1.99
N TYR A 505 40.39 -23.61 1.57
CA TYR A 505 39.18 -23.41 0.78
C TYR A 505 39.45 -22.46 -0.38
N LYS A 506 38.85 -22.77 -1.52
CA LYS A 506 38.70 -21.84 -2.64
C LYS A 506 37.62 -20.83 -2.25
N TYR A 507 37.80 -19.58 -2.65
CA TYR A 507 36.90 -18.47 -2.34
C TYR A 507 36.41 -17.79 -3.62
N HIS A 508 35.12 -17.48 -3.66
CA HIS A 508 34.53 -16.57 -4.64
C HIS A 508 33.57 -15.60 -3.95
N GLN A 509 33.65 -14.32 -4.32
CA GLN A 509 32.77 -13.27 -3.82
C GLN A 509 31.62 -13.05 -4.82
N TYR A 510 30.40 -12.97 -4.29
CA TYR A 510 29.15 -12.74 -4.99
C TYR A 510 28.43 -11.56 -4.35
N HIS A 511 27.47 -10.95 -5.05
CA HIS A 511 26.63 -9.92 -4.47
C HIS A 511 25.42 -10.57 -3.78
N MET A 512 25.21 -10.39 -2.48
CA MET A 512 24.01 -10.91 -1.82
C MET A 512 22.81 -9.98 -2.02
N ARG A 513 23.04 -8.67 -1.91
CA ARG A 513 22.08 -7.61 -2.20
C ARG A 513 22.81 -6.52 -2.95
N THR A 514 22.13 -5.88 -3.87
CA THR A 514 22.59 -4.64 -4.51
C THR A 514 21.61 -3.53 -4.16
N GLN A 515 22.02 -2.28 -4.33
CA GLN A 515 21.23 -1.11 -3.94
C GLN A 515 21.10 -0.14 -5.11
N TRP A 516 19.93 0.49 -5.19
CA TRP A 516 19.72 1.63 -6.09
C TRP A 516 20.48 2.85 -5.55
N ASP A 517 21.04 3.65 -6.46
CA ASP A 517 21.75 4.88 -6.12
C ASP A 517 20.88 5.86 -5.30
N GLN A 518 21.39 6.27 -4.14
CA GLN A 518 20.71 7.18 -3.22
C GLN A 518 20.97 8.66 -3.49
N GLY A 519 21.62 9.02 -4.60
CA GLY A 519 21.88 10.42 -4.98
C GLY A 519 20.63 11.31 -5.04
N TYR A 520 19.42 10.76 -5.22
CA TYR A 520 18.17 11.52 -5.16
C TYR A 520 17.83 12.07 -3.77
N MET A 521 18.45 11.56 -2.71
CA MET A 521 18.23 12.01 -1.35
C MET A 521 18.69 13.45 -1.15
N MET A 522 18.25 14.08 -0.06
CA MET A 522 18.61 15.46 0.24
C MET A 522 20.11 15.58 0.56
N PRO A 523 20.74 16.71 0.21
CA PRO A 523 22.16 16.92 0.48
C PRO A 523 22.45 17.03 1.97
N PRO A 524 23.64 16.56 2.42
CA PRO A 524 24.11 16.67 3.80
C PRO A 524 23.77 18.03 4.41
N CYS A 525 23.04 18.03 5.52
CA CYS A 525 22.71 19.26 6.22
C CYS A 525 24.00 19.88 6.76
N VAL A 526 24.22 21.17 6.45
CA VAL A 526 25.34 21.95 6.98
C VAL A 526 24.82 22.75 8.18
N PRO A 527 25.32 22.48 9.40
CA PRO A 527 24.85 23.20 10.60
C PRO A 527 24.98 24.71 10.44
N SER A 528 23.91 25.42 10.78
CA SER A 528 23.84 26.88 10.74
C SER A 528 23.39 27.41 12.10
N ARG A 529 23.47 28.74 12.30
CA ARG A 529 23.01 29.37 13.55
C ARG A 529 21.53 29.11 13.87
N THR A 530 20.72 28.79 12.87
CA THR A 530 19.28 28.57 12.98
C THR A 530 18.87 27.11 12.86
N ASP A 531 19.78 26.23 12.43
CA ASP A 531 19.49 24.81 12.21
C ASP A 531 20.69 23.96 12.62
N ALA A 532 20.50 23.16 13.67
CA ALA A 532 21.52 22.28 14.23
C ALA A 532 21.60 20.92 13.51
N CYS A 533 20.87 20.73 12.40
CA CYS A 533 20.86 19.48 11.63
C CYS A 533 20.45 18.27 12.49
N THR A 534 19.45 18.44 13.36
CA THR A 534 18.95 17.39 14.27
C THR A 534 17.87 16.51 13.65
N ASP A 535 17.73 16.55 12.32
CA ASP A 535 16.75 15.72 11.60
C ASP A 535 17.12 14.23 11.73
N PRO A 536 16.18 13.35 12.07
CA PRO A 536 16.42 11.92 12.05
C PRO A 536 16.64 11.34 10.64
N GLN A 537 16.37 12.06 9.55
CA GLN A 537 16.58 11.56 8.19
C GLN A 537 18.06 11.68 7.74
N PRO A 538 18.66 10.63 7.15
CA PRO A 538 20.03 10.68 6.65
C PRO A 538 20.11 11.54 5.38
N TYR A 539 20.80 12.67 5.49
CA TYR A 539 21.10 13.56 4.37
C TYR A 539 22.38 13.09 3.65
N VAL A 540 22.25 12.36 2.54
CA VAL A 540 23.38 11.70 1.87
C VAL A 540 23.45 11.91 0.34
N GLY A 541 22.49 12.63 -0.26
CA GLY A 541 22.38 12.75 -1.72
C GLY A 541 22.74 14.14 -2.27
N VAL A 542 22.23 14.47 -3.45
CA VAL A 542 22.38 15.77 -4.14
C VAL A 542 21.03 16.41 -4.48
N GLY A 543 19.94 15.76 -4.08
CA GLY A 543 18.57 16.15 -4.37
C GLY A 543 18.08 15.61 -5.72
N PRO A 544 16.75 15.49 -5.89
CA PRO A 544 16.14 14.74 -6.99
C PRO A 544 16.43 15.38 -8.35
N PHE A 545 16.51 16.71 -8.43
CA PHE A 545 16.70 17.42 -9.70
C PHE A 545 18.13 17.27 -10.24
N LEU A 546 19.13 17.50 -9.39
CA LEU A 546 20.53 17.31 -9.78
C LEU A 546 20.81 15.84 -10.08
N TRP A 547 20.26 14.94 -9.26
CA TRP A 547 20.36 13.51 -9.48
C TRP A 547 19.77 13.07 -10.82
N LEU A 548 18.55 13.47 -11.16
CA LEU A 548 17.97 13.15 -12.47
C LEU A 548 18.84 13.66 -13.63
N SER A 549 19.57 14.77 -13.43
CA SER A 549 20.44 15.35 -14.45
C SER A 549 21.81 14.66 -14.53
N TYR A 550 22.48 14.41 -13.40
CA TYR A 550 23.91 14.03 -13.38
C TYR A 550 24.24 12.80 -12.54
N GLY A 551 23.24 12.13 -11.94
CA GLY A 551 23.47 11.06 -10.98
C GLY A 551 23.91 11.58 -9.61
N ASP A 552 24.58 10.73 -8.86
CA ASP A 552 25.08 10.97 -7.49
C ASP A 552 26.25 11.95 -7.40
N ASN A 553 26.98 12.17 -8.51
CA ASN A 553 28.17 13.02 -8.54
C ASN A 553 28.05 14.16 -9.58
N PRO A 554 27.20 15.18 -9.34
CA PRO A 554 27.06 16.30 -10.24
C PRO A 554 28.35 17.15 -10.29
N PRO A 555 28.67 17.77 -11.45
CA PRO A 555 29.78 18.71 -11.54
C PRO A 555 29.65 19.88 -10.54
N PRO A 556 30.77 20.50 -10.11
CA PRO A 556 30.73 21.66 -9.24
C PRO A 556 29.84 22.78 -9.82
N ASN A 557 28.97 23.36 -8.99
CA ASN A 557 27.99 24.38 -9.37
C ASN A 557 26.97 23.96 -10.46
N ALA A 558 26.79 22.66 -10.68
CA ALA A 558 25.77 22.17 -11.60
C ALA A 558 24.37 22.64 -11.19
N LYS A 559 23.55 22.95 -12.20
CA LYS A 559 22.13 23.27 -12.06
C LYS A 559 21.29 22.22 -12.76
N PHE A 560 20.04 22.09 -12.34
CA PHE A 560 19.06 21.22 -12.98
C PHE A 560 19.04 21.43 -14.49
N ASN A 561 19.20 20.35 -15.25
CA ASN A 561 19.15 20.35 -16.70
C ASN A 561 18.02 19.45 -17.17
N LEU A 562 16.91 20.07 -17.59
CA LEU A 562 15.71 19.34 -18.01
C LEU A 562 15.96 18.40 -19.19
N GLY A 563 16.78 18.82 -20.17
CA GLY A 563 17.07 17.99 -21.35
C GLY A 563 17.88 16.74 -20.99
N LEU A 564 18.86 16.89 -20.10
CA LEU A 564 19.65 15.78 -19.61
C LEU A 564 18.82 14.85 -18.70
N ALA A 565 18.00 15.41 -17.82
CA ALA A 565 17.07 14.64 -17.00
C ALA A 565 16.08 13.83 -17.84
N ALA A 566 15.47 14.44 -18.86
CA ALA A 566 14.58 13.73 -19.78
C ALA A 566 15.31 12.62 -20.54
N LYS A 567 16.55 12.86 -20.99
CA LYS A 567 17.39 11.83 -21.62
C LYS A 567 17.69 10.67 -20.68
N ASN A 568 18.07 10.93 -19.42
CA ASN A 568 18.39 9.88 -18.45
C ASN A 568 17.16 9.05 -18.11
N VAL A 569 16.00 9.69 -17.86
CA VAL A 569 14.73 8.98 -17.64
C VAL A 569 14.34 8.14 -18.86
N TRP A 570 14.52 8.68 -20.08
CA TRP A 570 14.26 7.94 -21.31
C TRP A 570 15.19 6.73 -21.47
N GLN A 571 16.48 6.90 -21.22
CA GLN A 571 17.47 5.81 -21.24
C GLN A 571 17.14 4.75 -20.18
N TRP A 572 16.70 5.17 -18.99
CA TRP A 572 16.26 4.23 -17.96
C TRP A 572 14.99 3.46 -18.38
N TRP A 573 13.96 4.14 -18.91
CA TRP A 573 12.72 3.49 -19.35
C TRP A 573 12.93 2.43 -20.44
N TRP A 574 13.84 2.67 -21.38
CA TRP A 574 14.00 1.78 -22.54
C TRP A 574 15.20 0.86 -22.46
N GLN A 575 16.30 1.31 -21.85
CA GLN A 575 17.58 0.60 -21.82
C GLN A 575 17.99 0.19 -20.40
N ARG A 576 17.21 0.56 -19.38
CA ARG A 576 17.52 0.30 -17.96
C ARG A 576 18.89 0.80 -17.55
N LYS A 577 19.39 1.84 -18.20
CA LYS A 577 20.63 2.49 -17.81
C LYS A 577 20.45 3.16 -16.45
N ALA A 578 21.29 2.82 -15.48
CA ALA A 578 21.32 3.45 -14.17
C ALA A 578 21.56 4.96 -14.29
N ILE A 579 20.93 5.74 -13.39
CA ILE A 579 21.03 7.20 -13.39
C ILE A 579 22.30 7.66 -12.67
N GLY A 580 22.67 7.01 -11.58
CA GLY A 580 23.92 7.23 -10.84
C GLY A 580 24.75 5.95 -10.73
N SER A 581 25.55 5.84 -9.65
CA SER A 581 26.42 4.69 -9.40
C SER A 581 25.66 3.35 -9.30
N THR A 582 26.35 2.28 -9.71
CA THR A 582 25.88 0.88 -9.59
C THR A 582 26.68 0.08 -8.55
N ASP A 583 27.55 0.75 -7.79
CA ASP A 583 28.58 0.09 -6.97
C ASP A 583 28.06 -0.29 -5.57
N GLY A 584 26.86 0.13 -5.20
CA GLY A 584 26.26 -0.16 -3.90
C GLY A 584 25.86 -1.64 -3.77
N SER A 585 26.59 -2.41 -2.98
CA SER A 585 26.28 -3.81 -2.69
C SER A 585 26.51 -4.21 -1.23
N TYR A 586 25.85 -5.30 -0.85
CA TYR A 586 26.14 -6.09 0.33
C TYR A 586 26.49 -7.49 -0.14
N ASP A 587 27.73 -7.91 0.11
CA ASP A 587 28.31 -9.06 -0.57
C ASP A 587 28.27 -10.33 0.28
N MET A 588 28.38 -11.46 -0.40
CA MET A 588 28.55 -12.78 0.20
C MET A 588 29.73 -13.51 -0.42
N GLY A 589 30.24 -14.49 0.29
CA GLY A 589 31.37 -15.31 -0.10
C GLY A 589 30.99 -16.77 -0.02
N LEU A 590 31.31 -17.51 -1.08
CA LEU A 590 31.25 -18.96 -1.08
C LEU A 590 32.66 -19.52 -0.92
N LEU A 591 32.83 -20.34 0.11
CA LEU A 591 34.07 -21.06 0.37
C LEU A 591 33.83 -22.54 0.16
N ILE A 592 34.54 -23.15 -0.79
CA ILE A 592 34.49 -24.59 -1.06
C ILE A 592 35.86 -25.19 -0.76
N ARG A 593 35.88 -26.29 0.00
CA ARG A 593 37.14 -26.91 0.41
C ARG A 593 37.99 -27.34 -0.79
N ASN A 594 39.31 -27.12 -0.72
CA ASN A 594 40.26 -27.30 -1.83
C ASN A 594 40.28 -28.72 -2.42
N ASN A 595 39.92 -29.73 -1.64
CA ASN A 595 39.89 -31.14 -2.06
C ASN A 595 38.61 -31.52 -2.82
N LEU A 596 37.69 -30.58 -3.02
CA LEU A 596 36.47 -30.77 -3.79
C LEU A 596 36.66 -30.20 -5.19
N ASN A 597 36.29 -30.97 -6.21
CA ASN A 597 36.52 -30.64 -7.62
C ASN A 597 35.47 -29.67 -8.20
N VAL A 598 34.98 -28.74 -7.38
CA VAL A 598 34.02 -27.70 -7.80
C VAL A 598 34.60 -26.36 -7.39
N ASP A 599 34.68 -25.44 -8.34
CA ASP A 599 35.09 -24.08 -8.07
C ASP A 599 33.90 -23.27 -7.52
N PRO A 600 34.12 -22.49 -6.45
CA PRO A 600 33.10 -21.68 -5.79
C PRO A 600 32.50 -20.64 -6.72
#